data_AF-A0A7J2SQ08-F1
#
_entry.id   AF-A0A7J2SQ08-F1
#
_cell.length_a   1.000
_cell.length_b   1.000
_cell.length_c   1.000
_cell.angle_alpha   90.00
_cell.angle_beta   90.00
_cell.angle_gamma   90.00
#
_symmetry.space_group_name_H-M   'P 1'
#
loop_
_entity.id
_entity.type
_entity.pdbx_description
1 polymer ?
#
loop_
_entity_poly.entity_id
_entity_poly.type
_entity_poly.pdbx_seq_one_letter_code
_entity_poly.pdbx_strand_id
1 'polypeptide(L)'
;MRLVVQYETILQALWLILPAYAANGCAVLVGGGTPVDFGKMWKDGRRILGDGKTWRGLFFGSLLGTIVGFSLAVVGKYLTENGLNIFDLDYFEGYPLMIPLVVSLCIGALLGDIAESFLKRRIGKERGEDWLLFDQLDFIVGALLLTFITSSVLHAVGATTYNWFIKNFTPLHLGVILIVTPGVHIAANIIHRWCKQKNF
;
A
#
# COMPACT_ATOMS: atom_id res chain seq x y z
N MET A 1 24.55 19.26 -0.51
CA MET A 1 24.48 18.03 0.31
C MET A 1 23.12 17.86 0.99
N ARG A 2 22.65 18.78 1.85
CA ARG A 2 21.37 18.63 2.57
C ARG A 2 20.10 18.56 1.70
N LEU A 3 20.07 19.32 0.59
CA LEU A 3 18.95 19.27 -0.38
C LEU A 3 18.96 17.97 -1.20
N VAL A 4 20.13 17.49 -1.61
CA VAL A 4 20.29 16.25 -2.39
C VAL A 4 19.78 15.04 -1.59
N VAL A 5 20.17 14.96 -0.32
CA VAL A 5 19.71 13.93 0.63
C VAL A 5 18.17 13.94 0.81
N GLN A 6 17.51 15.10 0.64
CA GLN A 6 16.05 15.18 0.75
C GLN A 6 15.32 14.59 -0.46
N TYR A 7 15.84 14.79 -1.68
CA TYR A 7 15.19 14.27 -2.89
C TYR A 7 15.33 12.75 -3.03
N GLU A 8 16.49 12.21 -2.65
CA GLU A 8 16.76 10.76 -2.61
C GLU A 8 15.74 10.03 -1.72
N THR A 9 15.57 10.49 -0.47
CA THR A 9 14.61 9.89 0.47
C THR A 9 13.19 9.93 -0.05
N ILE A 10 12.79 11.01 -0.75
CA ILE A 10 11.46 11.09 -1.35
C ILE A 10 11.29 10.02 -2.42
N LEU A 11 12.26 9.89 -3.33
CA LEU A 11 12.22 8.89 -4.40
C LEU A 11 12.23 7.46 -3.83
N GLN A 12 13.10 7.18 -2.86
CA GLN A 12 13.19 5.88 -2.18
C GLN A 12 11.88 5.53 -1.45
N ALA A 13 11.29 6.48 -0.72
CA ALA A 13 10.04 6.27 0.00
C ALA A 13 8.88 5.98 -0.96
N LEU A 14 8.79 6.73 -2.05
CA LEU A 14 7.79 6.50 -3.09
C LEU A 14 8.01 5.16 -3.79
N TRP A 15 9.25 4.81 -4.10
CA TRP A 15 9.62 3.53 -4.70
C TRP A 15 9.19 2.34 -3.84
N LEU A 16 9.51 2.38 -2.54
CA LEU A 16 9.18 1.32 -1.59
C LEU A 16 7.67 1.12 -1.40
N ILE A 17 6.89 2.20 -1.37
CA ILE A 17 5.45 2.14 -1.09
C ILE A 17 4.58 1.99 -2.35
N LEU A 18 5.14 2.21 -3.54
CA LEU A 18 4.42 2.14 -4.81
C LEU A 18 3.65 0.83 -5.03
N PRO A 19 4.14 -0.36 -4.65
CA PRO A 19 3.36 -1.60 -4.75
C PRO A 19 2.06 -1.56 -3.94
N ALA A 20 2.09 -0.95 -2.75
CA ALA A 20 0.90 -0.78 -1.90
C ALA A 20 -0.09 0.23 -2.50
N TYR A 21 0.40 1.35 -3.07
CA TYR A 21 -0.46 2.27 -3.83
C TYR A 21 -1.13 1.59 -5.02
N ALA A 22 -0.36 0.81 -5.79
CA ALA A 22 -0.88 0.06 -6.91
C ALA A 22 -1.92 -0.96 -6.44
N ALA A 23 -1.66 -1.71 -5.37
CA ALA A 23 -2.61 -2.69 -4.84
C ALA A 23 -3.94 -2.03 -4.44
N ASN A 24 -3.89 -0.96 -3.64
CA ASN A 24 -5.08 -0.26 -3.17
C ASN A 24 -5.86 0.39 -4.32
N GLY A 25 -5.17 1.14 -5.19
CA GLY A 25 -5.79 1.79 -6.35
C GLY A 25 -6.40 0.79 -7.33
N CYS A 26 -5.69 -0.31 -7.64
CA CYS A 26 -6.21 -1.35 -8.51
C CYS A 26 -7.43 -2.04 -7.90
N ALA A 27 -7.45 -2.32 -6.59
CA ALA A 27 -8.60 -2.93 -5.92
C ALA A 27 -9.88 -2.10 -6.10
N VAL A 28 -9.77 -0.76 -6.10
CA VAL A 28 -10.89 0.15 -6.39
C VAL A 28 -11.31 0.09 -7.86
N LEU A 29 -10.35 0.10 -8.79
CA LEU A 29 -10.62 0.12 -10.23
C LEU A 29 -11.24 -1.19 -10.76
N VAL A 30 -10.74 -2.33 -10.28
CA VAL A 30 -11.17 -3.66 -10.75
C VAL A 30 -12.12 -4.35 -9.76
N GLY A 31 -12.42 -3.68 -8.64
CA GLY A 31 -13.31 -4.15 -7.58
C GLY A 31 -14.76 -4.36 -8.04
N GLY A 32 -15.66 -4.61 -7.10
CA GLY A 32 -17.04 -5.01 -7.37
C GLY A 32 -17.24 -6.53 -7.37
N GLY A 33 -18.46 -6.98 -7.67
CA GLY A 33 -18.88 -8.37 -7.49
C GLY A 33 -19.20 -8.69 -6.02
N THR A 34 -18.90 -9.92 -5.59
CA THR A 34 -19.28 -10.43 -4.26
C THR A 34 -18.56 -9.69 -3.12
N PRO A 35 -19.30 -9.06 -2.18
CA PRO A 35 -18.72 -8.47 -0.99
C PRO A 35 -18.06 -9.51 -0.10
N VAL A 36 -16.93 -9.15 0.52
CA VAL A 36 -16.17 -10.01 1.45
C VAL A 36 -17.03 -10.41 2.66
N ASP A 37 -17.90 -9.51 3.12
CA ASP A 37 -18.81 -9.78 4.23
C ASP A 37 -20.08 -10.56 3.85
N PHE A 38 -20.29 -10.87 2.56
CA PHE A 38 -21.49 -11.51 2.03
C PHE A 38 -22.81 -10.81 2.43
N GLY A 39 -22.78 -9.49 2.65
CA GLY A 39 -23.96 -8.76 3.09
C GLY A 39 -24.30 -8.90 4.58
N LYS A 40 -23.46 -9.59 5.36
CA LYS A 40 -23.74 -9.88 6.77
C LYS A 40 -23.70 -8.62 7.64
N MET A 41 -24.50 -8.66 8.69
CA MET A 41 -24.57 -7.64 9.72
C MET A 41 -23.75 -8.07 10.94
N TRP A 42 -23.16 -7.11 11.62
CA TRP A 42 -22.52 -7.28 12.91
C TRP A 42 -23.55 -7.15 14.04
N LYS A 43 -23.13 -7.42 15.28
CA LYS A 43 -24.00 -7.42 16.48
C LYS A 43 -24.66 -6.06 16.77
N ASP A 44 -24.10 -4.99 16.21
CA ASP A 44 -24.60 -3.62 16.33
C ASP A 44 -25.68 -3.26 15.29
N GLY A 45 -26.11 -4.23 14.48
CA GLY A 45 -27.12 -4.00 13.43
C GLY A 45 -26.59 -3.23 12.22
N ARG A 46 -25.27 -3.11 12.05
CA ARG A 46 -24.63 -2.50 10.89
C ARG A 46 -23.86 -3.53 10.07
N ARG A 47 -23.58 -3.25 8.81
CA ARG A 47 -22.76 -4.13 7.95
C ARG A 47 -21.40 -4.41 8.58
N ILE A 48 -20.82 -5.59 8.36
CA ILE A 48 -19.48 -5.89 8.87
C ILE A 48 -18.45 -4.97 8.18
N LEU A 49 -18.48 -4.91 6.85
CA LEU A 49 -17.59 -4.07 6.03
C LEU A 49 -18.38 -3.12 5.11
N GLY A 50 -19.36 -3.65 4.36
CA GLY A 50 -20.05 -2.95 3.27
C GLY A 50 -19.58 -3.40 1.88
N ASP A 51 -20.33 -3.08 0.82
CA ASP A 51 -20.06 -3.66 -0.53
C ASP A 51 -18.85 -3.08 -1.27
N GLY A 52 -18.13 -2.15 -0.64
CA GLY A 52 -16.88 -1.62 -1.20
C GLY A 52 -15.72 -2.62 -1.14
N LYS A 53 -15.77 -3.59 -0.22
CA LYS A 53 -14.71 -4.60 -0.06
C LYS A 53 -15.14 -5.90 -0.71
N THR A 54 -14.56 -6.25 -1.85
CA THR A 54 -14.97 -7.42 -2.65
C THR A 54 -13.83 -8.39 -2.87
N TRP A 55 -14.15 -9.68 -2.99
CA TRP A 55 -13.15 -10.73 -3.24
C TRP A 55 -12.36 -10.48 -4.52
N ARG A 56 -13.04 -9.98 -5.57
CA ARG A 56 -12.41 -9.62 -6.84
C ARG A 56 -11.39 -8.49 -6.65
N GLY A 57 -11.76 -7.45 -5.90
CA GLY A 57 -10.86 -6.34 -5.58
C GLY A 57 -9.64 -6.80 -4.79
N LEU A 58 -9.84 -7.67 -3.80
CA LEU A 58 -8.74 -8.22 -3.00
C LEU A 58 -7.75 -9.03 -3.84
N PHE A 59 -8.25 -9.94 -4.68
CA PHE A 59 -7.41 -10.79 -5.50
C PHE A 59 -6.63 -9.99 -6.55
N PHE A 60 -7.34 -9.24 -7.40
CA PHE A 60 -6.70 -8.52 -8.49
C PHE A 60 -5.90 -7.30 -8.02
N GLY A 61 -6.33 -6.63 -6.94
CA GLY A 61 -5.54 -5.58 -6.30
C GLY A 61 -4.20 -6.13 -5.81
N SER A 62 -4.22 -7.22 -5.03
CA SER A 62 -2.99 -7.86 -4.55
C SER A 62 -2.09 -8.33 -5.70
N LEU A 63 -2.69 -8.95 -6.73
CA LEU A 63 -1.95 -9.45 -7.90
C LEU A 63 -1.28 -8.32 -8.67
N LEU A 64 -2.01 -7.26 -9.02
CA LEU A 64 -1.48 -6.14 -9.80
C LEU A 64 -0.44 -5.33 -9.01
N GLY A 65 -0.68 -5.09 -7.71
CA GLY A 65 0.33 -4.48 -6.84
C GLY A 65 1.60 -5.33 -6.73
N THR A 66 1.46 -6.65 -6.65
CA THR A 66 2.61 -7.57 -6.60
C THR A 66 3.40 -7.54 -7.91
N ILE A 67 2.73 -7.52 -9.07
CA ILE A 67 3.38 -7.38 -10.38
C ILE A 67 4.18 -6.07 -10.45
N VAL A 68 3.62 -4.97 -9.95
CA VAL A 68 4.34 -3.69 -9.84
C VAL A 68 5.57 -3.83 -8.96
N GLY A 69 5.45 -4.38 -7.75
CA GLY A 69 6.58 -4.55 -6.85
C GLY A 69 7.67 -5.50 -7.36
N PHE A 70 7.31 -6.57 -8.05
CA PHE A 70 8.30 -7.44 -8.71
C PHE A 70 9.01 -6.73 -9.85
N SER A 71 8.29 -5.90 -10.60
CA SER A 71 8.90 -5.08 -11.66
C SER A 71 9.89 -4.07 -11.07
N LEU A 72 9.55 -3.42 -9.94
CA LEU A 72 10.48 -2.56 -9.21
C LEU A 72 11.69 -3.34 -8.70
N ALA A 73 11.50 -4.53 -8.11
CA ALA A 73 12.61 -5.37 -7.66
C ALA A 73 13.60 -5.71 -8.81
N VAL A 74 13.07 -6.08 -9.98
CA VAL A 74 13.88 -6.38 -11.17
C VAL A 74 14.63 -5.12 -11.65
N VAL A 75 13.94 -3.98 -11.74
CA VAL A 75 14.56 -2.72 -12.17
C VAL A 75 15.64 -2.27 -11.17
N GLY A 76 15.36 -2.27 -9.86
CA GLY A 76 16.33 -1.89 -8.83
C GLY A 76 17.57 -2.78 -8.85
N LYS A 77 17.38 -4.10 -9.03
CA LYS A 77 18.50 -5.04 -9.16
C LYS A 77 19.33 -4.75 -10.41
N TYR A 78 18.68 -4.58 -11.56
CA TYR A 78 19.35 -4.24 -12.81
C TYR A 78 20.16 -2.94 -12.70
N LEU A 79 19.56 -1.88 -12.13
CA LEU A 79 20.25 -0.60 -11.92
C LEU A 79 21.48 -0.77 -11.03
N THR A 80 21.38 -1.59 -9.98
CA THR A 80 22.49 -1.83 -9.04
C THR A 80 23.63 -2.60 -9.70
N GLU A 81 23.32 -3.69 -10.40
CA GLU A 81 24.31 -4.54 -11.07
C GLU A 81 25.07 -3.82 -12.19
N ASN A 82 24.45 -2.81 -12.80
CA ASN A 82 25.06 -2.01 -13.88
C ASN A 82 25.68 -0.69 -13.38
N GLY A 83 25.73 -0.45 -12.07
CA GLY A 83 26.28 0.79 -11.51
C GLY A 83 25.48 2.06 -11.84
N LEU A 84 24.19 1.89 -12.19
CA LEU A 84 23.26 2.97 -12.56
C LEU A 84 22.34 3.39 -11.39
N ASN A 85 22.41 2.70 -10.24
CA ASN A 85 21.53 2.96 -9.09
C ASN A 85 21.97 4.19 -8.28
N ILE A 86 21.90 5.37 -8.90
CA ILE A 86 22.34 6.64 -8.31
C ILE A 86 21.51 7.09 -7.09
N PHE A 87 20.30 6.55 -6.92
CA PHE A 87 19.38 6.90 -5.83
C PHE A 87 19.24 5.78 -4.78
N ASP A 88 20.07 4.74 -4.86
CA ASP A 88 20.02 3.59 -3.94
C ASP A 88 18.60 3.00 -3.80
N LEU A 89 17.93 2.78 -4.93
CA LEU A 89 16.60 2.18 -4.98
C LEU A 89 16.69 0.70 -4.59
N ASP A 90 16.02 0.33 -3.51
CA ASP A 90 16.04 -1.04 -3.00
C ASP A 90 15.32 -2.01 -3.96
N TYR A 91 15.86 -3.23 -4.06
CA TYR A 91 15.36 -4.30 -4.93
C TYR A 91 14.65 -5.43 -4.15
N PHE A 92 14.18 -5.13 -2.94
CA PHE A 92 13.42 -5.99 -2.04
C PHE A 92 14.15 -7.30 -1.72
N GLU A 93 15.46 -7.23 -1.43
CA GLU A 93 16.37 -8.39 -1.28
C GLU A 93 16.52 -9.28 -2.54
N GLY A 94 15.74 -9.02 -3.60
CA GLY A 94 15.76 -9.79 -4.83
C GLY A 94 15.14 -11.19 -4.68
N TYR A 95 15.13 -11.97 -5.77
CA TYR A 95 14.59 -13.33 -5.72
C TYR A 95 15.46 -14.26 -4.85
N PRO A 96 14.87 -15.06 -3.94
CA PRO A 96 13.43 -15.27 -3.73
C PRO A 96 12.77 -14.38 -2.67
N LEU A 97 13.55 -13.62 -1.88
CA LEU A 97 13.07 -12.87 -0.72
C LEU A 97 12.14 -11.69 -1.05
N MET A 98 12.20 -11.18 -2.28
CA MET A 98 11.26 -10.17 -2.77
C MET A 98 9.81 -10.64 -2.73
N ILE A 99 9.57 -11.97 -2.83
CA ILE A 99 8.22 -12.55 -2.83
C ILE A 99 7.49 -12.23 -1.53
N PRO A 100 7.95 -12.70 -0.34
CA PRO A 100 7.26 -12.41 0.91
C PRO A 100 7.20 -10.91 1.20
N LEU A 101 8.25 -10.13 0.89
CA LEU A 101 8.29 -8.69 1.14
C LEU A 101 7.23 -7.93 0.32
N VAL A 102 7.23 -8.07 -1.01
CA VAL A 102 6.29 -7.38 -1.90
C VAL A 102 4.85 -7.86 -1.68
N VAL A 103 4.64 -9.16 -1.52
CA VAL A 103 3.31 -9.72 -1.26
C VAL A 103 2.76 -9.20 0.07
N SER A 104 3.60 -9.11 1.11
CA SER A 104 3.20 -8.54 2.40
C SER A 104 2.80 -7.06 2.29
N LEU A 105 3.50 -6.25 1.48
CA LEU A 105 3.13 -4.84 1.25
C LEU A 105 1.73 -4.75 0.61
N CYS A 106 1.48 -5.55 -0.42
CA CYS A 106 0.24 -5.49 -1.19
C CYS A 106 -0.95 -6.04 -0.42
N ILE A 107 -0.79 -7.21 0.21
CA ILE A 107 -1.85 -7.79 1.05
C ILE A 107 -2.08 -6.92 2.29
N GLY A 108 -1.01 -6.43 2.91
CA GLY A 108 -1.08 -5.54 4.07
C GLY A 108 -1.88 -4.29 3.75
N ALA A 109 -1.67 -3.68 2.58
CA ALA A 109 -2.44 -2.54 2.12
C ALA A 109 -3.94 -2.82 2.13
N LEU A 110 -4.36 -3.92 1.48
CA LEU A 110 -5.78 -4.26 1.39
C LEU A 110 -6.38 -4.71 2.73
N LEU A 111 -5.59 -5.33 3.60
CA LEU A 111 -6.02 -5.65 4.96
C LEU A 111 -6.22 -4.40 5.82
N GLY A 112 -5.35 -3.39 5.67
CA GLY A 112 -5.51 -2.09 6.32
C GLY A 112 -6.81 -1.41 5.91
N ASP A 113 -7.08 -1.38 4.61
CA ASP A 113 -8.32 -0.85 4.02
C ASP A 113 -9.59 -1.63 4.45
N ILE A 114 -9.51 -2.96 4.61
CA ILE A 114 -10.59 -3.76 5.20
C ILE A 114 -10.81 -3.41 6.67
N ALA A 115 -9.72 -3.29 7.45
CA ALA A 115 -9.79 -3.02 8.88
C ALA A 115 -10.38 -1.63 9.15
N GLU A 116 -9.99 -0.62 8.36
CA GLU A 116 -10.60 0.71 8.38
C GLU A 116 -12.11 0.63 8.11
N SER A 117 -12.50 -0.11 7.07
CA SER A 117 -13.92 -0.17 6.72
C SER A 117 -14.74 -0.91 7.75
N PHE A 118 -14.17 -1.90 8.44
CA PHE A 118 -14.80 -2.46 9.63
C PHE A 118 -15.00 -1.38 10.70
N LEU A 119 -13.96 -0.62 11.04
CA LEU A 119 -14.00 0.43 12.07
C LEU A 119 -15.01 1.54 11.72
N LYS A 120 -15.08 1.98 10.46
CA LYS A 120 -16.09 2.93 9.98
C LYS A 120 -17.51 2.49 10.32
N ARG A 121 -17.83 1.21 10.05
CA ARG A 121 -19.17 0.69 10.35
C ARG A 121 -19.43 0.70 11.86
N ARG A 122 -18.42 0.45 12.70
CA ARG A 122 -18.58 0.48 14.18
C ARG A 122 -18.84 1.89 14.72
N ILE A 123 -18.31 2.93 14.09
CA ILE A 123 -18.61 4.33 14.47
C ILE A 123 -19.87 4.90 13.80
N GLY A 124 -20.55 4.10 12.99
CA GLY A 124 -21.84 4.45 12.38
C GLY A 124 -21.74 5.16 11.05
N LYS A 125 -20.53 5.22 10.45
CA LYS A 125 -20.36 5.80 9.13
C LYS A 125 -20.91 4.89 8.05
N GLU A 126 -21.65 5.43 7.11
CA GLU A 126 -22.18 4.69 5.97
C GLU A 126 -21.12 4.44 4.89
N ARG A 127 -21.42 3.54 3.94
CA ARG A 127 -20.53 3.30 2.81
C ARG A 127 -20.41 4.57 1.97
N GLY A 128 -19.18 4.97 1.65
CA GLY A 128 -18.89 6.17 0.86
C GLY A 128 -18.91 7.46 1.67
N GLU A 129 -19.17 7.38 2.98
CA GLU A 129 -19.02 8.52 3.87
C GLU A 129 -17.54 8.72 4.21
N ASP A 130 -17.04 9.95 4.04
CA ASP A 130 -15.63 10.27 4.26
C ASP A 130 -15.26 10.17 5.74
N TRP A 131 -14.09 9.59 6.00
CA TRP A 131 -13.37 9.63 7.26
C TRP A 131 -11.95 10.14 7.01
N LEU A 132 -11.86 11.47 6.88
CA LEU A 132 -10.63 12.18 6.53
C LEU A 132 -9.44 11.73 7.39
N LEU A 133 -8.25 11.66 6.79
CA LEU A 133 -7.00 11.10 7.32
C LEU A 133 -7.00 9.57 7.43
N PHE A 134 -8.06 8.95 7.96
CA PHE A 134 -8.13 7.50 8.10
C PHE A 134 -8.24 6.81 6.74
N ASP A 135 -9.13 7.30 5.87
CA ASP A 135 -9.30 6.84 4.47
C ASP A 135 -8.05 6.98 3.58
N GLN A 136 -7.05 7.74 4.05
CA GLN A 136 -5.83 8.03 3.30
C GLN A 136 -4.64 7.23 3.84
N LEU A 137 -4.66 6.87 5.13
CA LEU A 137 -3.51 6.27 5.80
C LEU A 137 -3.74 4.81 6.20
N ASP A 138 -4.98 4.31 6.15
CA ASP A 138 -5.36 2.95 6.49
C ASP A 138 -4.55 1.86 5.77
N PHE A 139 -4.50 1.91 4.44
CA PHE A 139 -3.75 0.94 3.65
C PHE A 139 -2.25 1.11 3.84
N ILE A 140 -1.76 2.33 4.11
CA ILE A 140 -0.35 2.56 4.44
C ILE A 140 -0.01 1.87 5.75
N VAL A 141 -0.83 2.05 6.79
CA VAL A 141 -0.62 1.41 8.09
C VAL A 141 -0.65 -0.11 7.94
N GLY A 142 -1.62 -0.65 7.20
CA GLY A 142 -1.71 -2.08 6.94
C GLY A 142 -0.49 -2.65 6.20
N ALA A 143 -0.03 -1.95 5.15
CA ALA A 143 1.15 -2.33 4.38
C ALA A 143 2.41 -2.32 5.25
N LEU A 144 2.66 -1.22 5.95
CA LEU A 144 3.84 -1.08 6.81
C LEU A 144 3.84 -2.11 7.94
N LEU A 145 2.69 -2.35 8.58
CA LEU A 145 2.57 -3.30 9.69
C LEU A 145 2.84 -4.73 9.22
N LEU A 146 2.18 -5.18 8.15
CA LEU A 146 2.36 -6.56 7.69
C LEU A 146 3.79 -6.79 7.17
N THR A 147 4.36 -5.83 6.45
CA THR A 147 5.74 -5.94 5.96
C THR A 147 6.76 -5.86 7.08
N PHE A 148 6.53 -5.07 8.12
CA PHE A 148 7.37 -5.08 9.32
C PHE A 148 7.36 -6.46 9.99
N ILE A 149 6.19 -7.07 10.14
CA ILE A 149 6.05 -8.42 10.70
C ILE A 149 6.79 -9.43 9.82
N THR A 150 6.52 -9.44 8.51
CA THR A 150 7.17 -10.34 7.56
C THR A 150 8.69 -10.19 7.57
N SER A 151 9.20 -8.97 7.53
CA SER A 151 10.64 -8.70 7.59
C SER A 151 11.26 -9.13 8.93
N SER A 152 10.53 -8.99 10.03
CA SER A 152 10.99 -9.43 11.35
C SER A 152 11.06 -10.95 11.44
N VAL A 153 10.08 -11.65 10.88
CA VAL A 153 10.08 -13.12 10.79
C VAL A 153 11.25 -13.60 9.91
N LEU A 154 11.45 -13.02 8.72
CA LEU A 154 12.56 -13.38 7.84
C LEU A 154 13.92 -13.23 8.53
N HIS A 155 14.11 -12.14 9.28
CA HIS A 155 15.33 -11.94 10.05
C HIS A 155 15.45 -12.95 11.21
N ALA A 156 14.37 -13.19 11.97
CA ALA A 156 14.37 -14.10 13.12
C ALA A 156 14.68 -15.55 12.74
N VAL A 157 14.27 -15.99 11.55
CA VAL A 157 14.58 -17.34 11.03
C VAL A 157 15.92 -17.41 10.29
N GLY A 158 16.68 -16.31 10.23
CA GLY A 158 17.98 -16.24 9.55
C GLY A 158 17.91 -16.22 8.02
N ALA A 159 16.73 -15.93 7.44
CA ALA A 159 16.58 -15.79 5.98
C ALA A 159 17.22 -14.50 5.46
N THR A 160 17.30 -13.46 6.31
CA THR A 160 18.06 -12.22 6.07
C THR A 160 19.05 -11.97 7.20
N THR A 161 20.16 -11.30 6.92
CA THR A 161 21.18 -10.93 7.92
C THR A 161 20.79 -9.72 8.77
N TYR A 162 19.74 -9.00 8.37
CA TYR A 162 19.19 -7.85 9.07
C TYR A 162 17.66 -7.78 8.87
N ASN A 163 16.99 -6.90 9.61
CA ASN A 163 15.59 -6.58 9.38
C ASN A 163 15.46 -5.58 8.22
N TRP A 164 15.05 -6.07 7.04
CA TRP A 164 14.89 -5.29 5.82
C TRP A 164 13.97 -4.07 5.99
N PHE A 165 12.86 -4.21 6.71
CA PHE A 165 11.93 -3.10 6.95
C PHE A 165 12.61 -1.97 7.73
N ILE A 166 13.31 -2.29 8.80
CA ILE A 166 13.99 -1.27 9.64
C ILE A 166 15.11 -0.57 8.88
N LYS A 167 15.83 -1.28 8.00
CA LYS A 167 16.84 -0.68 7.12
C LYS A 167 16.22 0.33 6.14
N ASN A 168 15.12 -0.03 5.49
CA ASN A 168 14.57 0.71 4.37
C ASN A 168 13.55 1.79 4.77
N PHE A 169 12.72 1.54 5.78
CA PHE A 169 11.70 2.49 6.24
C PHE A 169 12.21 3.31 7.43
N THR A 170 13.18 4.19 7.19
CA THR A 170 13.66 5.11 8.23
C THR A 170 12.58 6.13 8.62
N PRO A 171 12.72 6.85 9.75
CA PRO A 171 11.74 7.87 10.15
C PRO A 171 11.47 8.93 9.08
N LEU A 172 12.47 9.28 8.26
CA LEU A 172 12.29 10.23 7.15
C LEU A 172 11.47 9.61 6.01
N HIS A 173 11.70 8.35 5.65
CA HIS A 173 10.88 7.65 4.65
C HIS A 173 9.42 7.58 5.10
N LEU A 174 9.18 7.19 6.36
CA LEU A 174 7.85 7.16 6.95
C LEU A 174 7.20 8.55 6.95
N GLY A 175 7.94 9.59 7.32
CA GLY A 175 7.46 10.98 7.27
C GLY A 175 7.06 11.41 5.86
N VAL A 176 7.86 11.08 4.84
CA VAL A 176 7.51 11.34 3.43
C VAL A 176 6.21 10.62 3.05
N ILE A 177 6.10 9.33 3.33
CA ILE A 177 4.90 8.54 2.99
C ILE A 177 3.66 9.17 3.63
N LEU A 178 3.71 9.48 4.94
CA LEU A 178 2.57 10.05 5.67
C LEU A 178 2.15 11.44 5.18
N ILE A 179 3.07 12.22 4.60
CA ILE A 179 2.76 13.55 4.03
C ILE A 179 2.27 13.44 2.59
N VAL A 180 2.91 12.60 1.78
CA VAL A 180 2.62 12.50 0.35
C VAL A 180 1.32 11.73 0.11
N THR A 181 1.00 10.69 0.90
CA THR A 181 -0.22 9.90 0.69
C THR A 181 -1.50 10.76 0.70
N PRO A 182 -1.76 11.61 1.72
CA PRO A 182 -2.88 12.54 1.70
C PRO A 182 -2.92 13.40 0.42
N GLY A 183 -1.77 13.90 -0.02
CA GLY A 183 -1.64 14.71 -1.24
C GLY A 183 -2.03 13.94 -2.51
N VAL A 184 -1.60 12.68 -2.63
CA VAL A 184 -1.97 11.80 -3.76
C VAL A 184 -3.48 11.57 -3.78
N HIS A 185 -4.11 11.31 -2.63
CA HIS A 185 -5.56 11.13 -2.55
C HIS A 185 -6.33 12.41 -2.92
N ILE A 186 -5.87 13.58 -2.47
CA ILE A 186 -6.47 14.87 -2.84
C ILE A 186 -6.37 15.08 -4.36
N ALA A 187 -5.21 14.82 -4.94
CA ALA A 187 -5.00 14.96 -6.39
C ALA A 187 -5.91 14.01 -7.18
N ALA A 188 -6.00 12.74 -6.78
CA ALA A 188 -6.90 11.76 -7.41
C ALA A 188 -8.37 12.20 -7.34
N ASN A 189 -8.81 12.73 -6.19
CA ASN A 189 -10.16 13.25 -6.03
C ASN A 189 -10.45 14.48 -6.92
N ILE A 190 -9.48 15.39 -7.06
CA ILE A 190 -9.60 16.54 -7.97
C ILE A 190 -9.74 16.07 -9.43
N ILE A 191 -8.87 15.14 -9.86
CA ILE A 191 -8.90 14.58 -11.22
C ILE A 191 -10.24 13.89 -11.48
N HIS A 192 -10.73 13.09 -10.53
CA HIS A 192 -12.01 12.42 -10.65
C HIS A 192 -13.17 13.41 -10.85
N ARG A 193 -13.22 14.48 -10.04
CA ARG A 193 -14.24 15.54 -10.17
C ARG A 193 -14.16 16.24 -11.53
N TRP A 194 -12.97 16.54 -12.01
CA TRP A 194 -12.76 17.18 -13.31
C TRP A 194 -13.20 16.30 -14.48
N CYS A 195 -12.86 15.01 -14.47
CA CYS A 195 -13.32 14.05 -15.48
C CYS A 195 -14.85 13.90 -15.49
N LYS A 196 -15.49 13.93 -14.32
CA LYS A 196 -16.96 13.85 -14.23
C LYS A 196 -17.65 15.10 -14.80
N GLN A 197 -17.06 16.29 -14.63
CA GLN A 197 -17.59 17.54 -15.17
C GLN A 197 -17.47 17.65 -16.69
N LYS A 198 -16.52 16.94 -17.33
CA LYS A 198 -16.35 16.92 -18.79
C LYS A 198 -17.30 15.99 -19.55
N ASN A 199 -18.03 15.13 -18.83
CA ASN A 199 -18.96 14.16 -19.43
C ASN A 199 -20.43 14.64 -19.37
N PHE A 200 -20.64 15.95 -19.31
CA PHE A 200 -21.96 16.62 -19.45
C PHE A 200 -21.87 17.75 -20.46
#